data_AF-A0A7Y6QQQ7-F1
#
_entry.id   AF-A0A7Y6QQQ7-F1
#
_cell.length_a   1.000
_cell.length_b   1.000
_cell.length_c   1.000
_cell.angle_alpha   90.00
_cell.angle_beta   90.00
_cell.angle_gamma   90.00
#
_symmetry.space_group_name_H-M   'P 1'
#
loop_
_entity.id
_entity.type
_entity.pdbx_description
1 polymer ?
#
loop_
_entity_poly.entity_id
_entity_poly.type
_entity_poly.pdbx_seq_one_letter_code
_entity_poly.pdbx_strand_id
1 'polypeptide(L)'
;MKTKFNRGRAYHGSGAVTEGKLKGETDTDYFYFFCPRCEDRHVMRLLDYSPHVETSENEYNDQTKSKALKGFTLVFQLHCERCGLEDFVKLSNLGWQSGQLSPTK
;
A
#
# COMPACT_ATOMS: atom_id res chain seq x y z
N MET A 1 16.17 1.00 -21.40
CA MET A 1 14.88 1.71 -21.47
C MET A 1 14.19 1.51 -20.12
N LYS A 2 13.97 2.56 -19.31
CA LYS A 2 13.24 2.39 -18.03
C LYS A 2 11.81 1.99 -18.34
N THR A 3 11.39 0.79 -17.94
CA THR A 3 10.00 0.37 -17.99
C THR A 3 9.17 1.27 -17.08
N LYS A 4 8.06 1.81 -17.59
CA LYS A 4 7.11 2.57 -16.76
C LYS A 4 6.43 1.60 -15.79
N PHE A 5 6.14 2.06 -14.58
CA PHE A 5 5.36 1.31 -13.58
C PHE A 5 4.08 0.75 -14.19
N ASN A 6 3.73 -0.50 -13.85
CA ASN A 6 2.58 -1.21 -14.41
C ASN A 6 2.54 -1.18 -15.96
N ARG A 7 3.71 -1.21 -16.61
CA ARG A 7 3.86 -1.10 -18.08
C ARG A 7 3.17 0.15 -18.66
N GLY A 8 3.02 1.21 -17.85
CA GLY A 8 2.33 2.44 -18.22
C GLY A 8 0.79 2.36 -18.23
N ARG A 9 0.19 1.26 -17.74
CA ARG A 9 -1.27 1.12 -17.62
C ARG A 9 -1.78 1.78 -16.34
N ALA A 10 -3.04 2.22 -16.36
CA ALA A 10 -3.72 2.70 -15.17
C ALA A 10 -3.78 1.61 -14.09
N TYR A 11 -3.76 2.02 -12.82
CA TYR A 11 -3.76 1.13 -11.67
C TYR A 11 -4.59 1.70 -10.54
N HIS A 12 -5.38 0.85 -9.90
CA HIS A 12 -6.15 1.15 -8.71
C HIS A 12 -6.28 -0.14 -7.90
N GLY A 13 -6.35 -0.01 -6.57
CA GLY A 13 -6.69 -1.15 -5.72
C GLY A 13 -8.10 -1.62 -6.03
N SER A 14 -8.28 -2.93 -6.22
CA SER A 14 -9.58 -3.52 -6.46
C SER A 14 -10.41 -3.62 -5.17
N GLY A 15 -11.68 -4.01 -5.30
CA GLY A 15 -12.55 -4.32 -4.16
C GLY A 15 -12.04 -5.43 -3.22
N ALA A 16 -11.01 -6.19 -3.64
CA ALA A 16 -10.33 -7.17 -2.79
C ALA A 16 -9.34 -6.53 -1.81
N VAL A 17 -8.81 -5.35 -2.11
CA VAL A 17 -7.80 -4.68 -1.28
C VAL A 17 -8.28 -3.39 -0.62
N THR A 18 -9.46 -2.91 -0.98
CA THR A 18 -10.12 -1.77 -0.31
C THR A 18 -10.91 -2.22 0.92
N GLU A 19 -11.45 -1.25 1.67
CA GLU A 19 -12.40 -1.50 2.78
C GLU A 19 -11.84 -2.40 3.90
N GLY A 20 -10.52 -2.37 4.11
CA GLY A 20 -9.85 -3.14 5.17
C GLY A 20 -9.72 -4.65 4.88
N LYS A 21 -9.98 -5.09 3.64
CA LYS A 21 -9.87 -6.50 3.25
C LYS A 21 -8.43 -6.96 3.08
N LEU A 22 -7.55 -6.08 2.57
CA LEU A 22 -6.12 -6.36 2.54
C LEU A 22 -5.53 -6.18 3.93
N LYS A 23 -4.97 -7.26 4.46
CA LYS A 23 -4.30 -7.29 5.76
C LYS A 23 -2.83 -7.62 5.57
N GLY A 24 -2.06 -7.41 6.62
CA GLY A 24 -0.64 -7.76 6.65
C GLY A 24 -0.10 -7.67 8.06
N GLU A 25 1.10 -8.20 8.24
CA GLU A 25 1.82 -8.11 9.50
C GLU A 25 3.33 -8.09 9.26
N THR A 26 4.05 -7.72 10.29
CA THR A 26 5.50 -7.81 10.35
C THR A 26 5.92 -9.09 11.04
N ASP A 27 6.97 -9.73 10.55
CA ASP A 27 7.64 -10.83 11.27
C ASP A 27 8.89 -10.27 11.98
N THR A 28 9.86 -9.80 11.18
CA THR A 28 10.99 -9.00 11.64
C THR A 28 10.71 -7.52 11.38
N ASP A 29 11.51 -6.89 10.52
CA ASP A 29 11.42 -5.54 9.98
C ASP A 29 10.73 -5.49 8.60
N TYR A 30 10.37 -6.64 8.03
CA TYR A 30 9.61 -6.71 6.77
C TYR A 30 8.11 -6.75 7.03
N PHE A 31 7.36 -5.93 6.29
CA PHE A 31 5.90 -5.98 6.25
C PHE A 31 5.42 -6.90 5.12
N TYR A 32 4.56 -7.86 5.44
CA TYR A 32 4.00 -8.81 4.50
C TYR A 32 2.52 -8.56 4.26
N PHE A 33 2.12 -8.49 3.00
CA PHE A 33 0.70 -8.44 2.63
C PHE A 33 0.13 -9.86 2.53
N PHE A 34 -1.05 -10.08 3.09
CA PHE A 34 -1.76 -11.36 3.00
C PHE A 34 -2.83 -11.32 1.93
N CYS A 35 -2.88 -12.36 1.11
CA CYS A 35 -3.85 -12.49 0.05
C CYS A 35 -5.27 -12.54 0.63
N PRO A 36 -6.17 -11.61 0.28
CA PRO A 36 -7.54 -11.56 0.80
C PRO A 36 -8.45 -12.68 0.24
N ARG A 37 -8.00 -13.40 -0.79
CA ARG A 37 -8.75 -14.50 -1.42
C ARG A 37 -8.30 -15.90 -0.96
N CYS A 38 -7.14 -16.00 -0.32
CA CYS A 38 -6.62 -17.29 0.12
C CYS A 38 -6.91 -17.49 1.61
N GLU A 39 -7.23 -18.71 1.98
CA GLU A 39 -7.15 -19.17 3.36
C GLU A 39 -5.66 -19.14 3.82
N ASP A 40 -5.44 -18.97 5.12
CA ASP A 40 -4.13 -19.11 5.80
C ASP A 40 -3.04 -18.05 5.55
N ARG A 41 -3.35 -16.75 5.71
CA ARG A 41 -2.36 -15.64 5.73
C ARG A 41 -1.28 -15.75 4.63
N HIS A 42 -1.66 -16.20 3.44
CA HIS A 42 -0.70 -16.46 2.38
C HIS A 42 -0.08 -15.16 1.89
N VAL A 43 1.26 -15.06 1.99
CA VAL A 43 2.01 -13.85 1.65
C VAL A 43 1.97 -13.56 0.15
N MET A 44 1.64 -12.32 -0.21
CA MET A 44 1.70 -11.82 -1.57
C MET A 44 3.09 -11.28 -1.90
N ARG A 45 3.51 -11.41 -3.16
CA ARG A 45 4.72 -10.81 -3.69
C ARG A 45 4.48 -9.35 -4.09
N LEU A 46 5.53 -8.55 -3.94
CA LEU A 46 5.64 -7.20 -4.49
C LEU A 46 6.41 -7.31 -5.81
N LEU A 47 5.75 -7.08 -6.95
CA LEU A 47 6.36 -7.26 -8.28
C LEU A 47 7.00 -5.99 -8.83
N ASP A 48 6.45 -4.83 -8.49
CA ASP A 48 6.90 -3.52 -8.95
C ASP A 48 6.49 -2.45 -7.93
N TYR A 49 7.17 -1.30 -7.95
CA TYR A 49 6.81 -0.16 -7.12
C TYR A 49 7.08 1.16 -7.83
N SER A 50 6.34 2.21 -7.45
CA SER A 50 6.59 3.57 -7.95
C SER A 50 6.27 4.62 -6.89
N PRO A 51 7.11 5.67 -6.77
CA PRO A 51 6.68 6.94 -6.20
C PRO A 51 5.57 7.49 -7.10
N HIS A 52 4.37 7.64 -6.57
CA HIS A 52 3.24 8.20 -7.28
C HIS A 52 3.09 9.70 -7.00
N VAL A 53 3.37 10.09 -5.75
CA VAL A 53 3.41 11.48 -5.31
C VAL A 53 4.66 11.64 -4.45
N GLU A 54 5.37 12.74 -4.64
CA GLU A 54 6.44 13.19 -3.76
C GLU A 54 6.39 14.73 -3.72
N THR A 55 6.29 15.29 -2.52
CA THR A 55 6.20 16.74 -2.27
C THR A 55 7.26 17.16 -1.28
N SER A 56 7.79 18.37 -1.43
CA SER A 56 8.85 18.91 -0.55
C SER A 56 8.40 19.08 0.90
N GLU A 57 7.10 19.17 1.14
CA GLU A 57 6.51 19.31 2.47
C GLU A 57 5.33 18.34 2.62
N ASN A 58 4.98 18.01 3.87
CA ASN A 58 3.81 17.21 4.21
C ASN A 58 2.71 18.11 4.77
N GLU A 59 1.55 18.12 4.13
CA GLU A 59 0.39 18.96 4.49
C GLU A 59 -0.20 18.67 5.88
N TYR A 60 0.08 17.49 6.45
CA TYR A 60 -0.35 17.11 7.79
C TYR A 60 0.61 17.53 8.89
N ASN A 61 1.77 18.12 8.55
CA ASN A 61 2.75 18.55 9.53
C ASN A 61 2.13 19.48 10.58
N ASP A 62 1.22 20.38 10.22
CA ASP A 62 0.59 21.31 11.17
C ASP A 62 -0.37 20.63 12.16
N GLN A 63 -0.82 19.41 11.84
CA GLN A 63 -1.80 18.65 12.62
C GLN A 63 -1.13 17.61 13.53
N THR A 64 0.19 17.41 13.40
CA THR A 64 0.95 16.39 14.14
C THR A 64 2.11 16.98 14.93
N LYS A 65 2.45 16.33 16.06
CA LYS A 65 3.63 16.72 16.87
C LYS A 65 4.93 16.41 16.13
N SER A 66 5.06 15.19 15.61
CA SER A 66 6.18 14.77 14.76
C SER A 66 6.00 15.33 13.36
N LYS A 67 7.08 15.86 12.77
CA LYS A 67 7.06 16.43 11.42
C LYS A 67 7.70 15.46 10.42
N ALA A 68 7.02 15.20 9.31
CA ALA A 68 7.59 14.51 8.18
C ALA A 68 8.40 15.50 7.31
N LEU A 69 9.58 15.04 6.85
CA LEU A 69 10.45 15.86 6.00
C LEU A 69 9.90 16.06 4.58
N LYS A 70 9.00 15.18 4.13
CA LYS A 70 8.38 15.22 2.82
C LYS A 70 7.04 14.49 2.82
N GLY A 71 6.17 14.85 1.88
CA GLY A 71 4.97 14.09 1.57
C GLY A 71 5.24 13.07 0.48
N PHE A 72 4.65 11.87 0.59
CA PHE A 72 4.82 10.83 -0.41
C PHE A 72 3.64 9.86 -0.46
N THR A 73 3.47 9.24 -1.63
CA THR A 73 2.68 8.03 -1.83
C THR A 73 3.49 7.05 -2.66
N LEU A 74 3.77 5.88 -2.09
CA LEU A 74 4.33 4.74 -2.80
C LEU A 74 3.19 3.82 -3.23
N VAL A 75 3.26 3.35 -4.47
CA VAL A 75 2.33 2.34 -5.00
C VAL A 75 3.12 1.07 -5.21
N PHE A 76 2.55 -0.07 -4.80
CA PHE A 76 3.11 -1.38 -5.02
C PHE A 76 2.15 -2.24 -5.84
N GLN A 77 2.70 -2.99 -6.79
CA GLN A 77 1.98 -4.05 -7.49
C GLN A 77 2.10 -5.35 -6.69
N LEU A 78 0.97 -5.89 -6.26
CA LEU A 78 0.86 -7.13 -5.50
C LEU A 78 0.51 -8.29 -6.41
N HIS A 79 1.06 -9.47 -6.10
CA HIS A 79 0.72 -10.72 -6.77
C HIS A 79 0.65 -11.89 -5.80
N CYS A 80 -0.45 -12.64 -5.83
CA CYS A 80 -0.59 -13.89 -5.11
C CYS A 80 -0.23 -15.07 -6.03
N GLU A 81 0.85 -15.78 -5.72
CA GLU A 81 1.29 -16.96 -6.46
C GLU A 81 0.31 -18.14 -6.35
N ARG A 82 -0.51 -18.20 -5.29
CA ARG A 82 -1.48 -19.29 -5.07
C ARG A 82 -2.75 -19.18 -5.91
N CYS A 83 -3.36 -17.99 -5.97
CA CYS A 83 -4.65 -17.79 -6.64
C CYS A 83 -4.60 -16.84 -7.85
N GLY A 84 -3.42 -16.31 -8.18
CA GLY A 84 -3.21 -15.41 -9.31
C GLY A 84 -3.80 -14.01 -9.12
N LEU A 85 -4.21 -13.62 -7.91
CA LEU A 85 -4.67 -12.26 -7.66
C LEU A 85 -3.53 -11.27 -7.94
N GLU A 86 -3.76 -10.35 -8.87
CA GLU A 86 -2.91 -9.20 -9.13
C GLU A 86 -3.67 -7.93 -8.72
N ASP A 87 -3.03 -7.08 -7.91
CA ASP A 87 -3.68 -5.89 -7.35
C ASP A 87 -2.67 -4.79 -7.01
N PHE A 88 -3.15 -3.65 -6.49
CA PHE A 88 -2.31 -2.50 -6.15
C PHE A 88 -2.63 -1.96 -4.75
N VAL A 89 -1.59 -1.66 -3.97
CA VAL A 89 -1.72 -1.01 -2.66
C VAL A 89 -0.93 0.29 -2.63
N LYS A 90 -1.43 1.27 -1.87
CA LYS A 90 -0.79 2.58 -1.68
C LYS A 90 -0.37 2.73 -0.23
N LEU A 91 0.90 3.05 0.01
CA LEU A 91 1.40 3.49 1.32
C LEU A 91 1.70 4.98 1.21
N SER A 92 1.03 5.78 2.04
CA SER A 92 1.05 7.23 1.94
C SER A 92 1.11 7.88 3.30
N ASN A 93 2.01 8.85 3.46
CA ASN A 93 1.96 9.78 4.58
C ASN A 93 1.17 11.06 4.25
N LEU A 94 0.53 11.10 3.08
CA LEU A 94 -0.45 12.10 2.63
C LEU A 94 -1.89 11.56 2.74
N GLY A 95 -2.08 10.33 3.23
CA GLY A 95 -3.40 9.82 3.61
C GLY A 95 -3.78 10.28 5.02
N TRP A 96 -4.97 9.90 5.51
CA TRP A 96 -5.44 10.23 6.85
C TRP A 96 -4.45 9.77 7.95
N GLN A 97 -3.65 10.69 8.50
CA GLN A 97 -2.58 10.38 9.48
C GLN A 97 -3.04 10.37 10.95
N SER A 98 -4.18 10.99 11.28
CA SER A 98 -4.67 11.19 12.65
C SER A 98 -5.93 10.38 13.00
N GLY A 99 -6.27 9.37 12.20
CA GLY A 99 -7.55 8.65 12.27
C GLY A 99 -7.43 7.26 12.87
N GLN A 100 -8.57 6.72 13.28
CA GLN A 100 -8.71 5.28 13.51
C GLN A 100 -9.50 4.69 12.36
N LEU A 101 -8.90 3.75 11.64
CA LEU A 101 -9.68 2.81 10.85
C LEU A 101 -10.44 1.94 11.85
N SER A 102 -11.78 1.97 11.81
CA SER A 102 -12.61 1.26 12.79
C SER A 102 -12.14 -0.19 12.94
N PRO A 103 -12.05 -0.74 14.17
CA PRO A 103 -11.75 -2.15 14.32
C PRO A 103 -12.83 -2.94 13.59
N THR A 104 -12.43 -3.80 12.66
CA THR A 104 -13.31 -4.85 12.14
C THR A 104 -13.88 -5.59 13.35
N LYS A 105 -15.20 -5.51 13.54
CA LYS A 105 -15.93 -6.39 14.45
C LYS A 105 -15.84 -7.83 13.97
#